data_AF-A0A525J7Z3-F1
#
_entry.id   AF-A0A525J7Z3-F1
#
_cell.length_a   1.000
_cell.length_b   1.000
_cell.length_c   1.000
_cell.angle_alpha   90.00
_cell.angle_beta   90.00
_cell.angle_gamma   90.00
#
_symmetry.space_group_name_H-M   'P 1'
#
loop_
_entity.id
_entity.type
_entity.pdbx_description
1 polymer ?
#
loop_
_entity_poly.entity_id
_entity_poly.type
_entity_poly.pdbx_seq_one_letter_code
_entity_poly.pdbx_strand_id
1 'polypeptide(L)'
;MLSARANLRIPSSMFIRAFRGWKAMTKSWLRPAIPLVAIAIVLVVGPKFLPHGRGFTFLGVLVLLAAEFAVIGWAINDRPIGAFIDNRNRLSLSKLQAGAWTAVVLAGLATAAAYNALVPGTNYSSLTALNVVIPGELLLAMGISATSLVATPSLLSLKASETPLASSVTTAQAKLPGSSNNGKLTTRSSAADASWSDLVTGDEVGNAGSPDLGKIQQALITLLLLGCYTGYVYEMFVHTSGPIGTLPVIDKSFVWLMGISHASYLAYKAAPHTQTESPS
;
A
#
# COMPACT_ATOMS: atom_id res chain seq x y z
N MET A 1 5.61 61.89 -18.88
CA MET A 1 6.13 60.87 -17.95
C MET A 1 5.47 61.07 -16.59
N LEU A 2 4.44 60.32 -16.23
CA LEU A 2 4.04 60.09 -14.84
C LEU A 2 3.12 58.86 -14.82
N SER A 3 3.61 57.84 -14.12
CA SER A 3 3.17 56.44 -14.15
C SER A 3 1.94 56.22 -13.28
N ALA A 4 1.00 55.42 -13.79
CA ALA A 4 -0.21 54.98 -13.13
C ALA A 4 0.10 54.00 -11.97
N ARG A 5 -0.34 54.33 -10.75
CA ARG A 5 -0.36 53.39 -9.63
C ARG A 5 -1.65 52.56 -9.67
N ALA A 6 -1.55 51.30 -10.06
CA ALA A 6 -2.64 50.33 -9.97
C ALA A 6 -2.83 49.86 -8.51
N ASN A 7 -4.01 50.14 -7.95
CA ASN A 7 -4.43 49.63 -6.65
C ASN A 7 -4.82 48.15 -6.75
N LEU A 8 -3.92 47.25 -6.37
CA LEU A 8 -4.22 45.81 -6.22
C LEU A 8 -4.94 45.57 -4.89
N ARG A 9 -6.28 45.61 -4.88
CA ARG A 9 -7.07 45.13 -3.74
C ARG A 9 -7.24 43.62 -3.86
N ILE A 10 -6.49 42.86 -3.05
CA ILE A 10 -6.69 41.41 -2.90
C ILE A 10 -8.07 41.19 -2.25
N PRO A 11 -8.97 40.40 -2.87
CA PRO A 11 -10.30 40.17 -2.32
C PRO A 11 -10.23 39.35 -1.02
N SER A 12 -10.78 39.90 0.06
CA SER A 12 -10.83 39.31 1.41
C SER A 12 -11.51 37.93 1.46
N SER A 13 -12.32 37.59 0.46
CA SER A 13 -12.96 36.26 0.30
C SER A 13 -11.96 35.13 0.00
N MET A 14 -10.79 35.44 -0.58
CA MET A 14 -9.75 34.45 -0.88
C MET A 14 -9.00 34.02 0.40
N PHE A 15 -8.77 34.96 1.32
CA PHE A 15 -8.16 34.68 2.63
C PHE A 15 -9.07 33.81 3.52
N ILE A 16 -10.38 34.04 3.51
CA ILE A 16 -11.34 33.28 4.32
C ILE A 16 -11.48 31.84 3.82
N ARG A 17 -11.42 31.59 2.50
CA ARG A 17 -11.41 30.21 1.94
C ARG A 17 -10.11 29.47 2.26
N ALA A 18 -8.96 30.14 2.17
CA ALA A 18 -7.67 29.56 2.56
C ALA A 18 -7.62 29.19 4.05
N PHE A 19 -8.15 30.05 4.93
CA PHE A 19 -8.20 29.78 6.37
C PHE A 19 -9.20 28.67 6.75
N ARG A 20 -10.33 28.53 6.04
CA ARG A 20 -11.27 27.42 6.22
C ARG A 20 -10.66 26.09 5.76
N GLY A 21 -9.92 26.07 4.64
CA GLY A 21 -9.16 24.91 4.17
C GLY A 21 -8.08 24.47 5.17
N TRP A 22 -7.37 25.43 5.77
CA TRP A 22 -6.35 25.16 6.79
C TRP A 22 -6.92 24.56 8.09
N LYS A 23 -8.08 25.07 8.57
CA LYS A 23 -8.75 24.51 9.76
C LYS A 23 -9.36 23.12 9.52
N ALA A 24 -9.75 22.79 8.28
CA ALA A 24 -10.18 21.44 7.90
C ALA A 24 -8.98 20.47 7.82
N MET A 25 -7.84 20.91 7.27
CA MET A 25 -6.59 20.13 7.22
C MET A 25 -6.00 19.80 8.59
N THR A 26 -6.07 20.72 9.56
CA THR A 26 -5.48 20.49 10.90
C THR A 26 -6.33 19.60 11.81
N LYS A 27 -7.64 19.47 11.53
CA LYS A 27 -8.54 18.59 12.28
C LYS A 27 -8.55 17.14 11.77
N SER A 28 -8.09 16.87 10.54
CA SER A 28 -8.11 15.53 9.92
C SER A 28 -6.94 14.63 10.32
N TRP A 29 -5.76 15.18 10.59
CA TRP A 29 -4.56 14.38 10.95
C TRP A 29 -4.56 13.82 12.38
N LEU A 30 -5.49 14.23 13.24
CA LEU A 30 -5.67 13.62 14.56
C LEU A 30 -6.21 12.19 14.46
N ARG A 31 -6.95 11.85 13.40
CA ARG A 31 -7.54 10.52 13.22
C ARG A 31 -6.48 9.44 13.00
N PRO A 32 -5.50 9.60 12.08
CA PRO A 32 -4.36 8.68 11.96
C PRO A 32 -3.51 8.54 13.23
N ALA A 33 -3.53 9.51 14.15
CA ALA A 33 -2.79 9.37 15.41
C ALA A 33 -3.38 8.27 16.31
N ILE A 34 -4.67 7.93 16.17
CA ILE A 34 -5.37 7.02 17.08
C ILE A 34 -4.82 5.57 17.00
N PRO A 35 -4.73 4.93 15.82
CA PRO A 35 -4.18 3.57 15.74
C PRO A 35 -2.69 3.54 16.13
N LEU A 36 -1.92 4.57 15.81
CA LEU A 36 -0.51 4.68 16.23
C LEU A 36 -0.35 4.72 17.75
N VAL A 37 -1.18 5.51 18.45
CA VAL A 37 -1.18 5.54 19.92
C VAL A 37 -1.63 4.20 20.49
N ALA A 38 -2.66 3.57 19.90
CA ALA A 38 -3.10 2.24 20.31
C ALA A 38 -1.99 1.19 20.14
N ILE A 39 -1.22 1.24 19.04
CA ILE A 39 -0.05 0.38 18.82
C ILE A 39 0.97 0.59 19.93
N ALA A 40 1.32 1.84 20.24
CA ALA A 40 2.27 2.16 21.30
C ALA A 40 1.81 1.61 22.66
N ILE A 41 0.51 1.75 22.99
CA ILE A 41 -0.07 1.19 24.21
C ILE A 41 0.03 -0.34 24.20
N VAL A 42 -0.37 -1.01 23.12
CA VAL A 42 -0.29 -2.48 23.01
C VAL A 42 1.14 -2.98 23.15
N LEU A 43 2.11 -2.30 22.56
CA LEU A 43 3.54 -2.65 22.65
C LEU A 43 4.14 -2.42 24.04
N VAL A 44 3.63 -1.45 24.83
CA VAL A 44 4.11 -1.20 26.19
C VAL A 44 3.41 -2.08 27.23
N VAL A 45 2.11 -2.29 27.06
CA VAL A 45 1.24 -2.99 28.00
C VAL A 45 1.26 -4.49 27.74
N GLY A 46 1.14 -4.93 26.48
CA GLY A 46 1.07 -6.33 26.08
C GLY A 46 2.17 -7.20 26.71
N PRO A 47 3.45 -6.85 26.53
CA PRO A 47 4.55 -7.62 27.12
C PRO A 47 4.52 -7.74 28.64
N LYS A 48 3.97 -6.74 29.36
CA LYS A 48 3.89 -6.73 30.83
C LYS A 48 2.78 -7.63 31.37
N PHE A 49 1.62 -7.60 30.73
CA PHE A 49 0.42 -8.30 31.22
C PHE A 49 0.21 -9.66 30.55
N LEU A 50 0.80 -9.88 29.37
CA LEU A 50 0.69 -11.10 28.59
C LEU A 50 2.10 -11.59 28.19
N PRO A 51 2.98 -11.99 29.12
CA PRO A 51 4.38 -12.36 28.81
C PRO A 51 4.51 -13.51 27.81
N HIS A 52 3.51 -14.40 27.75
CA HIS A 52 3.40 -15.50 26.77
C HIS A 52 2.50 -15.16 25.58
N GLY A 53 1.92 -13.96 25.53
CA GLY A 53 0.98 -13.51 24.51
C GLY A 53 1.61 -12.86 23.28
N ARG A 54 2.87 -13.20 22.98
CA ARG A 54 3.66 -12.61 21.87
C ARG A 54 2.96 -12.73 20.53
N GLY A 55 2.47 -13.93 20.19
CA GLY A 55 1.74 -14.18 18.93
C GLY A 55 0.46 -13.34 18.81
N PHE A 56 -0.34 -13.27 19.87
CA PHE A 56 -1.56 -12.44 19.87
C PHE A 56 -1.25 -10.94 19.84
N THR A 57 -0.17 -10.50 20.49
CA THR A 57 0.28 -9.10 20.43
C THR A 57 0.68 -8.74 19.00
N PHE A 58 1.40 -9.63 18.31
CA PHE A 58 1.73 -9.46 16.90
C PHE A 58 0.50 -9.30 16.01
N LEU A 59 -0.49 -10.18 16.15
CA LEU A 59 -1.75 -10.07 15.41
C LEU A 59 -2.50 -8.77 15.74
N GLY A 60 -2.52 -8.36 17.01
CA GLY A 60 -3.11 -7.09 17.44
C GLY A 60 -2.43 -5.88 16.79
N VAL A 61 -1.10 -5.84 16.78
CA VAL A 61 -0.32 -4.78 16.13
C VAL A 61 -0.55 -4.79 14.62
N LEU A 62 -0.59 -5.96 13.99
CA LEU A 62 -0.89 -6.10 12.57
C LEU A 62 -2.27 -5.55 12.20
N VAL A 63 -3.30 -5.87 13.00
CA VAL A 63 -4.66 -5.34 12.81
C VAL A 63 -4.68 -3.82 12.98
N LEU A 64 -3.96 -3.28 13.96
CA LEU A 64 -3.88 -1.83 14.16
C LEU A 64 -3.14 -1.11 13.02
N LEU A 65 -2.09 -1.71 12.46
CA LEU A 65 -1.43 -1.18 11.26
C LEU A 65 -2.34 -1.24 10.03
N ALA A 66 -3.15 -2.29 9.88
CA ALA A 66 -4.16 -2.35 8.83
C ALA A 66 -5.23 -1.26 9.03
N ALA A 67 -5.65 -1.01 10.28
CA ALA A 67 -6.55 0.08 10.64
C ALA A 67 -5.92 1.46 10.36
N GLU A 68 -4.61 1.61 10.54
CA GLU A 68 -3.88 2.83 10.20
C GLU A 68 -4.00 3.14 8.70
N PHE A 69 -3.76 2.16 7.82
CA PHE A 69 -4.01 2.34 6.39
C PHE A 69 -5.47 2.69 6.09
N ALA A 70 -6.41 2.10 6.84
CA ALA A 70 -7.83 2.40 6.66
C ALA A 70 -8.18 3.85 7.02
N VAL A 71 -7.64 4.35 8.12
CA VAL A 71 -7.86 5.72 8.58
C VAL A 71 -7.18 6.73 7.65
N ILE A 72 -5.95 6.45 7.20
CA ILE A 72 -5.27 7.26 6.17
C ILE A 72 -6.09 7.27 4.88
N GLY A 73 -6.64 6.11 4.48
CA GLY A 73 -7.51 6.00 3.31
C GLY A 73 -8.75 6.88 3.43
N TRP A 74 -9.42 6.86 4.60
CA TRP A 74 -10.56 7.73 4.86
C TRP A 74 -10.18 9.21 4.85
N ALA A 75 -9.02 9.56 5.40
CA ALA A 75 -8.58 10.95 5.47
C ALA A 75 -8.24 11.54 4.08
N ILE A 76 -7.78 10.72 3.14
CA ILE A 76 -7.35 11.18 1.80
C ILE A 76 -8.46 11.02 0.75
N ASN A 77 -9.17 9.90 0.76
CA ASN A 77 -10.05 9.47 -0.32
C ASN A 77 -11.48 9.14 0.15
N ASP A 78 -11.85 9.47 1.39
CA ASP A 78 -13.15 9.18 2.01
C ASP A 78 -13.55 7.69 1.96
N ARG A 79 -12.57 6.78 1.86
CA ARG A 79 -12.77 5.33 1.86
C ARG A 79 -11.72 4.60 2.68
N PRO A 80 -12.06 3.51 3.39
CA PRO A 80 -11.07 2.76 4.17
C PRO A 80 -9.98 2.17 3.26
N ILE A 81 -10.32 1.72 2.06
CA ILE A 81 -9.34 1.22 1.08
C ILE A 81 -8.59 2.34 0.34
N GLY A 82 -8.85 3.59 0.69
CA GLY A 82 -8.40 4.79 0.00
C GLY A 82 -6.88 4.92 -0.10
N ALA A 83 -6.12 4.38 0.85
CA ALA A 83 -4.66 4.43 0.82
C ALA A 83 -4.08 3.68 -0.40
N PHE A 84 -4.83 2.72 -0.95
CA PHE A 84 -4.42 1.88 -2.07
C PHE A 84 -5.00 2.33 -3.41
N ILE A 85 -5.75 3.43 -3.43
CA ILE A 85 -6.24 4.07 -4.66
C ILE A 85 -5.10 4.85 -5.30
N ASP A 86 -4.93 4.74 -6.62
CA ASP A 86 -3.96 5.49 -7.39
C ASP A 86 -4.52 6.78 -8.00
N ASN A 87 -3.70 7.51 -8.75
CA ASN A 87 -4.08 8.76 -9.41
C ASN A 87 -5.14 8.58 -10.52
N ARG A 88 -5.46 7.34 -10.91
CA ARG A 88 -6.52 7.00 -11.88
C ARG A 88 -7.84 6.69 -11.19
N ASN A 89 -7.90 6.90 -9.86
CA ASN A 89 -9.02 6.53 -9.01
C ASN A 89 -9.33 5.03 -9.06
N ARG A 90 -8.32 4.17 -9.30
CA ARG A 90 -8.46 2.71 -9.29
C ARG A 90 -7.68 2.12 -8.13
N LEU A 91 -8.12 0.98 -7.61
CA LEU A 91 -7.32 0.24 -6.63
C LEU A 91 -6.08 -0.34 -7.31
N SER A 92 -4.93 -0.14 -6.66
CA SER A 92 -3.64 -0.65 -7.14
C SER A 92 -3.23 -1.88 -6.36
N LEU A 93 -3.03 -2.98 -7.09
CA LEU A 93 -2.50 -4.22 -6.54
C LEU A 93 -1.11 -4.04 -5.93
N SER A 94 -0.22 -3.30 -6.59
CA SER A 94 1.14 -3.09 -6.09
C SER A 94 1.18 -2.23 -4.82
N LYS A 95 0.28 -1.26 -4.67
CA LYS A 95 0.11 -0.50 -3.41
C LYS A 95 -0.36 -1.39 -2.27
N LEU A 96 -1.37 -2.22 -2.52
CA LEU A 96 -1.91 -3.13 -1.52
C LEU A 96 -0.86 -4.15 -1.06
N GLN A 97 -0.11 -4.73 -1.98
CA GLN A 97 0.94 -5.72 -1.67
C GLN A 97 2.08 -5.11 -0.86
N ALA A 98 2.58 -3.94 -1.28
CA ALA A 98 3.62 -3.24 -0.54
C ALA A 98 3.15 -2.88 0.87
N GLY A 99 1.94 -2.32 1.01
CA GLY A 99 1.36 -1.99 2.31
C GLY A 99 1.20 -3.22 3.22
N ALA A 100 0.73 -4.34 2.67
CA ALA A 100 0.54 -5.57 3.43
C ALA A 100 1.86 -6.19 3.91
N TRP A 101 2.88 -6.30 3.04
CA TRP A 101 4.22 -6.74 3.45
C TRP A 101 4.84 -5.83 4.50
N THR A 102 4.71 -4.50 4.32
CA THR A 102 5.16 -3.54 5.32
C THR A 102 4.45 -3.74 6.66
N ALA A 103 3.14 -3.93 6.67
CA ALA A 103 2.38 -4.13 7.92
C ALA A 103 2.86 -5.38 8.68
N VAL A 104 3.01 -6.51 7.99
CA VAL A 104 3.42 -7.78 8.60
C VAL A 104 4.83 -7.69 9.17
N VAL A 105 5.78 -7.13 8.41
CA VAL A 105 7.18 -7.03 8.86
C VAL A 105 7.32 -6.03 10.00
N LEU A 106 6.65 -4.88 9.93
CA LEU A 106 6.68 -3.89 11.02
C LEU A 106 6.00 -4.42 12.29
N ALA A 107 4.89 -5.14 12.16
CA ALA A 107 4.23 -5.77 13.31
C ALA A 107 5.15 -6.80 13.99
N GLY A 108 5.82 -7.65 13.19
CA GLY A 108 6.77 -8.63 13.70
C GLY A 108 7.94 -7.96 14.41
N LEU A 109 8.60 -7.00 13.76
CA LEU A 109 9.75 -6.28 14.31
C LEU A 109 9.40 -5.53 15.60
N ALA A 110 8.30 -4.78 15.61
CA ALA A 110 7.87 -4.01 16.77
C ALA A 110 7.52 -4.91 17.95
N THR A 111 6.82 -6.02 17.69
CA THR A 111 6.48 -7.00 18.74
C THR A 111 7.73 -7.67 19.31
N ALA A 112 8.66 -8.10 18.45
CA ALA A 112 9.92 -8.70 18.89
C ALA A 112 10.72 -7.74 19.78
N ALA A 113 10.90 -6.49 19.34
CA ALA A 113 11.59 -5.46 20.11
C ALA A 113 10.92 -5.19 21.47
N ALA A 114 9.60 -5.07 21.50
CA ALA A 114 8.84 -4.81 22.72
C ALA A 114 8.96 -5.93 23.76
N TYR A 115 8.90 -7.20 23.33
CA TYR A 115 9.07 -8.34 24.24
C TYR A 115 10.52 -8.56 24.67
N ASN A 116 11.49 -8.30 23.79
CA ASN A 116 12.91 -8.37 24.13
C ASN A 116 13.29 -7.39 25.24
N ALA A 117 12.65 -6.22 25.27
CA ALA A 117 12.88 -5.20 26.31
C ALA A 117 12.51 -5.67 27.72
N LEU A 118 11.67 -6.70 27.87
CA LEU A 118 11.28 -7.25 29.17
C LEU A 118 11.97 -8.58 29.52
N VAL A 119 12.86 -9.09 28.65
CA VAL A 119 13.61 -10.31 28.97
C VAL A 119 14.49 -10.06 30.20
N PRO A 120 14.45 -10.94 31.23
CA PRO A 120 15.32 -10.81 32.39
C PRO A 120 16.80 -10.74 31.99
N GLY A 121 17.53 -9.78 32.54
CA GLY A 121 18.95 -9.56 32.21
C GLY A 121 19.19 -8.64 31.01
N THR A 122 18.15 -8.07 30.39
CA THR A 122 18.32 -7.04 29.37
C THR A 122 19.00 -5.80 29.95
N ASN A 123 20.15 -5.44 29.38
CA ASN A 123 20.86 -4.22 29.69
C ASN A 123 20.30 -3.06 28.83
N TYR A 124 19.65 -2.09 29.47
CA TYR A 124 19.06 -0.93 28.80
C TYR A 124 20.09 0.10 28.31
N SER A 125 21.35 -0.04 28.71
CA SER A 125 22.47 0.74 28.19
C SER A 125 23.06 0.14 26.91
N SER A 126 22.62 -1.06 26.49
CA SER A 126 22.97 -1.66 25.20
C SER A 126 21.73 -1.84 24.32
N LEU A 127 21.89 -1.76 22.99
CA LEU A 127 20.79 -1.91 22.02
C LEU A 127 20.27 -3.37 21.89
N THR A 128 20.50 -4.21 22.91
CA THR A 128 20.24 -5.65 22.87
C THR A 128 18.78 -5.98 22.59
N ALA A 129 17.84 -5.19 23.14
CA ALA A 129 16.41 -5.39 22.89
C ALA A 129 15.98 -5.06 21.45
N LEU A 130 16.68 -4.12 20.81
CA LEU A 130 16.39 -3.64 19.46
C LEU A 130 17.18 -4.42 18.39
N ASN A 131 18.08 -5.30 18.79
CA ASN A 131 18.89 -6.11 17.88
C ASN A 131 18.11 -7.33 17.36
N VAL A 132 17.11 -7.06 16.52
CA VAL A 132 16.30 -8.07 15.83
C VAL A 132 16.69 -8.07 14.36
N VAL A 133 17.25 -9.19 13.90
CA VAL A 133 17.68 -9.34 12.50
C VAL A 133 16.48 -9.57 11.60
N ILE A 134 16.44 -8.85 10.48
CA ILE A 134 15.53 -9.11 9.37
C ILE A 134 16.29 -9.96 8.34
N PRO A 135 15.87 -11.20 8.06
CA PRO A 135 16.54 -12.05 7.08
C PRO A 135 16.67 -11.40 5.70
N GLY A 136 17.79 -11.65 5.01
CA GLY A 136 18.08 -11.06 3.71
C GLY A 136 17.04 -11.41 2.65
N GLU A 137 16.52 -12.63 2.69
CA GLU A 137 15.46 -13.10 1.81
C GLU A 137 14.16 -12.33 2.02
N LEU A 138 13.80 -11.99 3.27
CA LEU A 138 12.63 -11.17 3.57
C LEU A 138 12.80 -9.73 3.09
N LEU A 139 13.99 -9.15 3.28
CA LEU A 139 14.32 -7.84 2.73
C LEU A 139 14.25 -7.83 1.21
N LEU A 140 14.70 -8.91 0.56
CA LEU A 140 14.63 -9.05 -0.89
C LEU A 140 13.19 -9.16 -1.38
N ALA A 141 12.34 -9.94 -0.69
CA ALA A 141 10.91 -10.00 -0.96
C ALA A 141 10.24 -8.61 -0.84
N MET A 142 10.52 -7.86 0.23
CA MET A 142 10.04 -6.48 0.39
C MET A 142 10.55 -5.56 -0.73
N GLY A 143 11.83 -5.69 -1.12
CA GLY A 143 12.44 -4.95 -2.21
C GLY A 143 11.79 -5.21 -3.58
N ILE A 144 11.44 -6.46 -3.88
CA ILE A 144 10.68 -6.83 -5.08
C ILE A 144 9.29 -6.13 -5.07
N SER A 145 8.59 -6.17 -3.94
CA SER A 145 7.29 -5.51 -3.80
C SER A 145 7.40 -3.99 -3.97
N ALA A 146 8.41 -3.37 -3.36
CA ALA A 146 8.70 -1.93 -3.49
C ALA A 146 9.06 -1.54 -4.93
N THR A 147 9.81 -2.39 -5.64
CA THR A 147 10.13 -2.17 -7.07
C THR A 147 8.85 -2.10 -7.90
N SER A 148 7.92 -3.02 -7.70
CA SER A 148 6.65 -3.02 -8.43
C SER A 148 5.72 -1.87 -8.05
N LEU A 149 5.77 -1.41 -6.79
CA LEU A 149 5.05 -0.22 -6.33
C LEU A 149 5.40 1.02 -7.14
N VAL A 150 6.69 1.21 -7.46
CA VAL A 150 7.20 2.38 -8.19
C VAL A 150 7.18 2.16 -9.70
N ALA A 151 7.53 0.96 -10.18
CA ALA A 151 7.58 0.66 -11.62
C ALA A 151 6.19 0.70 -12.28
N THR A 152 5.16 0.21 -11.58
CA THR A 152 3.78 0.16 -12.09
C THR A 152 3.26 1.53 -12.57
N PRO A 153 3.22 2.59 -11.74
CA PRO A 153 2.71 3.89 -12.18
C PRO A 153 3.57 4.51 -13.29
N SER A 154 4.89 4.31 -13.28
CA SER A 154 5.78 4.79 -14.34
C SER A 154 5.46 4.16 -15.70
N LEU A 155 5.32 2.84 -15.75
CA LEU A 155 4.93 2.11 -16.98
C LEU A 155 3.57 2.59 -17.49
N LEU A 156 2.62 2.79 -16.58
CA LEU A 156 1.28 3.25 -16.95
C LEU A 156 1.32 4.69 -17.47
N SER A 157 2.10 5.60 -16.87
CA SER A 157 2.17 6.99 -17.32
C SER A 157 2.62 7.14 -18.78
N LEU A 158 3.47 6.23 -19.28
CA LEU A 158 3.87 6.21 -20.70
C LEU A 158 2.66 5.99 -21.61
N LYS A 159 1.77 5.07 -21.21
CA LYS A 159 0.54 4.72 -21.95
C LYS A 159 -0.55 5.78 -21.87
N ALA A 160 -0.51 6.64 -20.86
CA ALA A 160 -1.44 7.76 -20.75
C ALA A 160 -1.21 8.84 -21.83
N SER A 161 -0.02 8.87 -22.43
CA SER A 161 0.33 9.80 -23.52
C SER A 161 -0.03 9.29 -24.91
N GLU A 162 -0.58 8.08 -25.02
CA GLU A 162 -0.90 7.45 -26.31
C GLU A 162 -2.39 7.53 -26.62
N THR A 163 -2.74 7.89 -27.86
CA THR A 163 -4.13 7.95 -28.32
C THR A 163 -4.67 6.55 -28.64
N PRO A 164 -5.70 6.07 -27.94
CA PRO A 164 -6.32 4.79 -28.24
C PRO A 164 -7.23 4.89 -29.47
N LEU A 165 -7.40 3.77 -30.19
CA LEU A 165 -8.40 3.66 -31.25
C LEU A 165 -9.82 3.91 -30.69
N ALA A 166 -10.61 4.76 -31.33
CA ALA A 166 -11.94 5.15 -30.86
C ALA A 166 -12.87 3.95 -30.56
N SER A 167 -12.83 2.89 -31.38
CA SER A 167 -13.62 1.67 -31.17
C SER A 167 -13.27 0.91 -29.88
N SER A 168 -11.99 0.98 -29.45
CA SER A 168 -11.54 0.39 -28.18
C SER A 168 -12.10 1.16 -26.99
N VAL A 169 -12.19 2.50 -27.10
CA VAL A 169 -12.80 3.35 -26.06
C VAL A 169 -14.29 3.05 -25.92
N THR A 170 -15.02 2.95 -27.03
CA THR A 170 -16.45 2.61 -27.01
C THR A 170 -16.70 1.23 -26.38
N THR A 171 -15.88 0.24 -26.74
CA THR A 171 -15.96 -1.11 -26.15
C THR A 171 -15.66 -1.11 -24.66
N ALA A 172 -14.65 -0.34 -24.23
CA ALA A 172 -14.30 -0.19 -22.82
C ALA A 172 -15.44 0.42 -22.00
N GLN A 173 -16.07 1.48 -22.51
CA GLN A 173 -17.20 2.14 -21.84
C GLN A 173 -18.43 1.21 -21.74
N ALA A 174 -18.65 0.35 -22.73
CA ALA A 174 -19.71 -0.66 -22.67
C ALA A 174 -19.45 -1.74 -21.59
N LYS A 175 -18.19 -2.18 -21.43
CA LYS A 175 -17.80 -3.19 -20.43
C LYS A 175 -17.66 -2.62 -19.02
N LEU A 176 -17.24 -1.36 -18.91
CA LEU A 176 -17.07 -0.63 -17.64
C LEU A 176 -17.83 0.69 -17.70
N PRO A 177 -19.17 0.67 -17.52
CA PRO A 177 -19.97 1.89 -17.47
C PRO A 177 -19.44 2.86 -16.40
N GLY A 178 -19.41 4.16 -16.73
CA GLY A 178 -18.89 5.20 -15.84
C GLY A 178 -17.36 5.25 -15.73
N SER A 179 -16.63 4.44 -16.50
CA SER A 179 -15.19 4.65 -16.69
C SER A 179 -14.91 5.74 -17.71
N SER A 180 -13.82 6.46 -17.49
CA SER A 180 -13.23 7.38 -18.47
C SER A 180 -11.89 6.82 -18.94
N ASN A 181 -11.23 7.52 -19.86
CA ASN A 181 -9.89 7.17 -20.30
C ASN A 181 -8.94 8.37 -20.22
N ASN A 182 -7.68 8.07 -19.91
CA ASN A 182 -6.56 8.99 -20.03
C ASN A 182 -5.52 8.33 -20.94
N GLY A 183 -5.45 8.77 -22.19
CA GLY A 183 -4.80 8.02 -23.25
C GLY A 183 -5.37 6.61 -23.34
N LYS A 184 -4.50 5.60 -23.36
CA LYS A 184 -4.88 4.18 -23.37
C LYS A 184 -5.39 3.64 -22.03
N LEU A 185 -5.24 4.37 -20.93
CA LEU A 185 -5.59 3.87 -19.61
C LEU A 185 -7.05 4.11 -19.28
N THR A 186 -7.67 3.14 -18.62
CA THR A 186 -8.96 3.33 -17.98
C THR A 186 -8.81 4.05 -16.64
N THR A 187 -9.73 4.97 -16.37
CA THR A 187 -9.80 5.75 -15.13
C THR A 187 -11.21 5.71 -14.56
N ARG A 188 -11.33 6.08 -13.28
CA ARG A 188 -12.62 6.31 -12.63
C ARG A 188 -12.84 7.80 -12.38
N SER A 189 -14.10 8.22 -12.41
CA SER A 189 -14.47 9.62 -12.18
C SER A 189 -14.10 10.10 -10.80
N SER A 190 -14.18 9.23 -9.79
CA SER A 190 -13.80 9.57 -8.41
C SER A 190 -13.25 8.37 -7.65
N ALA A 191 -12.56 8.64 -6.54
CA ALA A 191 -12.12 7.59 -5.62
C ALA A 191 -13.29 6.75 -5.06
N ALA A 192 -14.54 7.28 -5.05
CA ALA A 192 -15.74 6.54 -4.68
C ALA A 192 -16.02 5.34 -5.60
N ASP A 193 -15.61 5.46 -6.87
CA ASP A 193 -15.89 4.48 -7.92
C ASP A 193 -14.81 3.39 -8.04
N ALA A 194 -13.72 3.48 -7.26
CA ALA A 194 -12.70 2.43 -7.23
C ALA A 194 -13.31 1.11 -6.75
N SER A 195 -12.94 -0.01 -7.39
CA SER A 195 -13.56 -1.31 -7.11
C SER A 195 -12.51 -2.36 -6.80
N TRP A 196 -12.84 -3.32 -5.94
CA TRP A 196 -12.03 -4.52 -5.72
C TRP A 196 -11.76 -5.29 -7.01
N SER A 197 -12.68 -5.22 -7.99
CA SER A 197 -12.46 -5.79 -9.32
C SER A 197 -11.27 -5.15 -10.06
N ASP A 198 -10.85 -3.94 -9.72
CA ASP A 198 -9.68 -3.29 -10.33
C ASP A 198 -8.36 -4.05 -10.03
N LEU A 199 -8.34 -4.82 -8.94
CA LEU A 199 -7.21 -5.67 -8.57
C LEU A 199 -7.02 -6.88 -9.48
N VAL A 200 -8.01 -7.23 -10.30
CA VAL A 200 -8.02 -8.45 -11.13
C VAL A 200 -8.46 -8.19 -12.57
N THR A 201 -8.70 -6.94 -12.95
CA THR A 201 -9.12 -6.56 -14.31
C THR A 201 -8.11 -5.66 -14.99
N GLY A 202 -8.16 -5.64 -16.32
CA GLY A 202 -7.24 -4.88 -17.16
C GLY A 202 -7.18 -3.38 -16.83
N ASP A 203 -6.00 -2.79 -17.05
CA ASP A 203 -5.71 -1.37 -16.82
C ASP A 203 -5.98 -0.47 -18.05
N GLU A 204 -6.01 -1.04 -19.25
CA GLU A 204 -6.14 -0.30 -20.49
C GLU A 204 -7.55 -0.40 -21.09
N VAL A 205 -7.88 0.48 -22.03
CA VAL A 205 -9.19 0.45 -22.70
C VAL A 205 -9.39 -0.86 -23.49
N GLY A 206 -8.35 -1.40 -24.12
CA GLY A 206 -8.46 -2.65 -24.89
C GLY A 206 -8.70 -3.92 -24.04
N ASN A 207 -8.36 -3.90 -22.75
CA ASN A 207 -8.64 -4.99 -21.81
C ASN A 207 -9.55 -4.57 -20.63
N ALA A 208 -10.25 -3.44 -20.77
CA ALA A 208 -11.13 -2.88 -19.77
C ALA A 208 -12.20 -3.87 -19.33
N GLY A 209 -12.31 -4.09 -18.02
CA GLY A 209 -13.32 -4.97 -17.42
C GLY A 209 -13.11 -6.46 -17.68
N SER A 210 -12.10 -6.84 -18.47
CA SER A 210 -11.72 -8.23 -18.70
C SER A 210 -10.80 -8.71 -17.57
N PRO A 211 -10.86 -10.00 -17.19
CA PRO A 211 -9.90 -10.59 -16.26
C PRO A 211 -8.46 -10.44 -16.75
N ASP A 212 -7.59 -10.01 -15.84
CA ASP A 212 -6.14 -9.88 -16.06
C ASP A 212 -5.43 -11.01 -15.32
N LEU A 213 -4.94 -11.99 -16.08
CA LEU A 213 -4.31 -13.18 -15.51
C LEU A 213 -3.04 -12.84 -14.71
N GLY A 214 -2.26 -11.83 -15.14
CA GLY A 214 -1.06 -11.41 -14.43
C GLY A 214 -1.37 -10.83 -13.06
N LYS A 215 -2.40 -9.97 -12.98
CA LYS A 215 -2.92 -9.45 -11.71
C LYS A 215 -3.49 -10.55 -10.81
N ILE A 216 -4.29 -11.46 -11.38
CA ILE A 216 -4.89 -12.59 -10.64
C ILE A 216 -3.80 -13.48 -10.04
N GLN A 217 -2.83 -13.92 -10.85
CA GLN A 217 -1.71 -14.74 -10.39
C GLN A 217 -0.93 -14.03 -9.27
N GLN A 218 -0.62 -12.74 -9.44
CA GLN A 218 0.14 -12.02 -8.42
C GLN A 218 -0.65 -11.78 -7.13
N ALA A 219 -1.96 -11.53 -7.22
CA ALA A 219 -2.82 -11.42 -6.06
C ALA A 219 -2.87 -12.74 -5.27
N LEU A 220 -3.10 -13.87 -5.96
CA LEU A 220 -3.16 -15.20 -5.33
C LEU A 220 -1.83 -15.59 -4.67
N ILE A 221 -0.72 -15.44 -5.40
CA ILE A 221 0.61 -15.73 -4.85
C ILE A 221 0.84 -14.85 -3.63
N THR A 222 0.60 -13.54 -3.72
CA THR A 222 0.87 -12.65 -2.57
C THR A 222 0.02 -12.98 -1.35
N LEU A 223 -1.27 -13.27 -1.52
CA LEU A 223 -2.15 -13.65 -0.41
C LEU A 223 -1.70 -14.95 0.27
N LEU A 224 -1.33 -15.96 -0.51
CA LEU A 224 -0.80 -17.22 0.01
C LEU A 224 0.50 -16.99 0.79
N LEU A 225 1.44 -16.26 0.19
CA LEU A 225 2.73 -15.96 0.78
C LEU A 225 2.60 -15.14 2.08
N LEU A 226 1.78 -14.09 2.09
CA LEU A 226 1.50 -13.30 3.28
C LEU A 226 0.84 -14.13 4.38
N GLY A 227 -0.13 -14.98 4.04
CA GLY A 227 -0.82 -15.86 4.99
C GLY A 227 0.13 -16.84 5.64
N CYS A 228 0.92 -17.57 4.84
CA CYS A 228 1.93 -18.51 5.34
C CYS A 228 2.98 -17.81 6.20
N TYR A 229 3.49 -16.65 5.78
CA TYR A 229 4.49 -15.91 6.55
C TYR A 229 3.93 -15.37 7.87
N THR A 230 2.72 -14.81 7.85
CA THR A 230 2.04 -14.33 9.06
C THR A 230 1.82 -15.46 10.06
N GLY A 231 1.36 -16.62 9.59
CA GLY A 231 1.22 -17.83 10.41
C GLY A 231 2.56 -18.28 11.00
N TYR A 232 3.63 -18.26 10.19
CA TYR A 232 4.96 -18.65 10.66
C TYR A 232 5.52 -17.69 11.73
N VAL A 233 5.35 -16.37 11.56
CA VAL A 233 5.71 -15.37 12.60
C VAL A 233 4.93 -15.63 13.88
N TYR A 234 3.62 -15.87 13.77
CA TYR A 234 2.78 -16.18 14.93
C TYR A 234 3.27 -17.42 15.68
N GLU A 235 3.46 -18.54 14.97
CA GLU A 235 3.94 -19.80 15.56
C GLU A 235 5.31 -19.65 16.21
N MET A 236 6.24 -18.93 15.55
CA MET A 236 7.55 -18.64 16.10
C MET A 236 7.44 -17.86 17.41
N PHE A 237 6.57 -16.84 17.48
CA PHE A 237 6.37 -16.04 18.67
C PHE A 237 5.71 -16.79 19.82
N VAL A 238 4.84 -17.76 19.53
CA VAL A 238 4.24 -18.64 20.54
C VAL A 238 5.26 -19.59 21.14
N HIS A 239 6.17 -20.14 20.32
CA HIS A 239 7.07 -21.22 20.73
C HIS A 239 8.47 -20.76 21.15
N THR A 240 8.88 -19.53 20.82
CA THR A 240 10.23 -19.04 21.18
C THR A 240 10.30 -18.64 22.66
N SER A 241 11.13 -19.35 23.42
CA SER A 241 11.55 -18.96 24.77
C SER A 241 12.72 -17.96 24.71
N GLY A 242 12.69 -16.92 25.54
CA GLY A 242 13.77 -15.93 25.61
C GLY A 242 13.65 -14.82 24.54
N PRO A 243 14.76 -14.16 24.18
CA PRO A 243 14.75 -13.06 23.21
C PRO A 243 14.56 -13.55 21.77
N ILE A 244 13.82 -12.79 20.98
CA ILE A 244 13.65 -12.98 19.54
C ILE A 244 14.79 -12.26 18.83
N GLY A 245 15.81 -13.00 18.41
CA GLY A 245 16.99 -12.43 17.73
C GLY A 245 16.83 -12.24 16.22
N THR A 246 15.87 -12.92 15.59
CA THR A 246 15.62 -12.83 14.15
C THR A 246 14.14 -13.02 13.84
N LEU A 247 13.64 -12.36 12.80
CA LEU A 247 12.37 -12.73 12.19
C LEU A 247 12.51 -14.06 11.42
N PRO A 248 11.39 -14.77 11.12
CA PRO A 248 11.46 -16.02 10.38
C PRO A 248 12.07 -15.83 9.00
N VAL A 249 12.99 -16.73 8.65
CA VAL A 249 13.61 -16.81 7.33
C VAL A 249 12.57 -17.35 6.33
N ILE A 250 12.56 -16.80 5.13
CA ILE A 250 11.81 -17.36 4.00
C ILE A 250 12.77 -18.10 3.07
N ASP A 251 12.33 -19.24 2.54
CA ASP A 251 13.16 -20.03 1.64
C ASP A 251 13.44 -19.28 0.32
N LYS A 252 14.57 -19.58 -0.32
CA LYS A 252 14.92 -19.00 -1.62
C LYS A 252 13.83 -19.25 -2.67
N SER A 253 13.18 -20.40 -2.65
CA SER A 253 12.08 -20.74 -3.56
C SER A 253 10.89 -19.80 -3.41
N PHE A 254 10.62 -19.35 -2.18
CA PHE A 254 9.58 -18.36 -1.88
C PHE A 254 9.90 -17.01 -2.53
N VAL A 255 11.16 -16.59 -2.41
CA VAL A 255 11.68 -15.37 -3.04
C VAL A 255 11.66 -15.48 -4.56
N TRP A 256 12.06 -16.62 -5.12
CA TRP A 256 11.99 -16.87 -6.57
C TRP A 256 10.56 -16.80 -7.08
N LEU A 257 9.61 -17.43 -6.40
CA LEU A 257 8.20 -17.38 -6.77
C LEU A 257 7.66 -15.95 -6.78
N MET A 258 8.03 -15.16 -5.77
CA MET A 258 7.68 -13.73 -5.71
C MET A 258 8.33 -12.95 -6.84
N GLY A 259 9.63 -13.13 -7.07
CA GLY A 259 10.37 -12.47 -8.14
C GLY A 259 9.79 -12.75 -9.52
N ILE A 260 9.53 -14.02 -9.83
CA ILE A 260 8.90 -14.44 -11.09
C ILE A 260 7.51 -13.82 -11.21
N SER A 261 6.69 -13.87 -10.16
CA SER A 261 5.34 -13.28 -10.18
C SER A 261 5.37 -11.79 -10.48
N HIS A 262 6.24 -11.03 -9.83
CA HIS A 262 6.39 -9.59 -10.04
C HIS A 262 6.97 -9.25 -11.41
N ALA A 263 7.96 -10.02 -11.89
CA ALA A 263 8.51 -9.85 -13.22
C ALA A 263 7.45 -10.11 -14.31
N SER A 264 6.70 -11.21 -14.20
CA SER A 264 5.62 -11.55 -15.13
C SER A 264 4.52 -10.50 -15.15
N TYR A 265 4.13 -9.98 -13.99
CA TYR A 265 3.14 -8.90 -13.91
C TYR A 265 3.63 -7.58 -14.52
N LEU A 266 4.87 -7.18 -14.25
CA LEU A 266 5.44 -5.95 -14.85
C LEU A 266 5.59 -6.10 -16.36
N ALA A 267 6.03 -7.28 -16.83
CA ALA A 267 6.11 -7.59 -18.26
C ALA A 267 4.71 -7.55 -18.91
N TYR A 268 3.72 -8.17 -18.30
CA TYR A 268 2.32 -8.11 -18.75
C TYR A 268 1.82 -6.66 -18.79
N LYS A 269 2.13 -5.86 -17.76
CA LYS A 269 1.74 -4.45 -17.69
C LYS A 269 2.47 -3.58 -18.72
N ALA A 270 3.68 -3.94 -19.14
CA ALA A 270 4.42 -3.23 -20.17
C ALA A 270 3.87 -3.55 -21.57
N ALA A 271 3.47 -4.79 -21.84
CA ALA A 271 2.90 -5.20 -23.11
C ALA A 271 1.68 -4.34 -23.50
N PRO A 272 1.52 -3.92 -24.77
CA PRO A 272 0.37 -3.13 -25.20
C PRO A 272 -0.90 -3.99 -25.24
N HIS A 273 -1.97 -3.53 -24.61
CA HIS A 273 -3.28 -4.19 -24.65
C HIS A 273 -4.32 -3.40 -25.45
N THR A 274 -3.93 -2.22 -25.95
CA THR A 274 -4.77 -1.31 -26.72
C THR A 274 -4.12 -0.94 -28.03
N GLN A 275 -4.90 -1.01 -29.12
CA GLN A 275 -4.49 -0.54 -30.44
C GLN A 275 -4.45 1.00 -30.49
N THR A 276 -3.43 1.55 -31.13
CA THR A 276 -3.33 2.99 -31.42
C THR A 276 -3.92 3.32 -32.78
N GLU A 277 -4.37 4.56 -32.96
CA GLU A 277 -4.53 5.10 -34.30
C GLU A 277 -3.15 5.15 -34.97
N SER A 278 -3.07 4.68 -36.22
CA SER A 278 -1.85 4.83 -37.01
C SER A 278 -1.57 6.33 -37.22
N PRO A 279 -0.32 6.80 -37.11
CA PRO A 279 0.00 8.17 -37.48
C PRO A 279 -0.34 8.35 -38.98
N SER A 280 -1.25 9.29 -39.24
CA SER A 280 -1.64 9.74 -40.59
C SER A 280 -0.49 10.45 -41.28
#